data_AF-A0A100WPH7-F1
#
_entry.id   AF-A0A100WPH7-F1
#
_cell.length_a   1.000
_cell.length_b   1.000
_cell.length_c   1.000
_cell.angle_alpha   90.00
_cell.angle_beta   90.00
_cell.angle_gamma   90.00
#
_symmetry.space_group_name_H-M   'P 1'
#
loop_
_entity.id
_entity.type
_entity.pdbx_description
1 polymer ?
#
loop_
_entity_poly.entity_id
_entity_poly.type
_entity_poly.pdbx_seq_one_letter_code
_entity_poly.pdbx_strand_id
1 'polypeptide(L)'
;MTVYEALTVALIMVLAAGTTVAIYVGMANWIGACYMVRCSECHHLTFASANRPQASCAHCRHPMLMHPLYATQHPGHAVRVVDDRLRY
;
A
#
# COMPACT_ATOMS: atom_id res chain seq x y z
N MET A 1 -13.90 31.74 18.27
CA MET A 1 -14.01 31.86 16.80
C MET A 1 -12.71 31.52 16.08
N THR A 2 -11.54 31.97 16.56
CA THR A 2 -10.22 31.68 15.98
C THR A 2 -9.84 30.20 15.93
N VAL A 3 -10.27 29.39 16.91
CA VAL A 3 -9.96 27.95 16.96
C VAL A 3 -10.58 27.19 15.78
N TYR A 4 -11.84 27.45 15.47
CA TYR A 4 -12.52 26.81 14.34
C TYR A 4 -11.92 27.23 13.00
N GLU A 5 -11.52 28.49 12.87
CA GLU A 5 -10.86 29.01 11.69
C GLU A 5 -9.49 28.34 11.49
N ALA A 6 -8.67 28.26 12.54
CA ALA A 6 -7.37 27.57 12.50
C ALA A 6 -7.51 26.08 12.16
N LEU A 7 -8.49 25.37 12.74
CA LEU A 7 -8.77 23.97 12.42
C LEU A 7 -9.21 23.79 10.96
N THR A 8 -10.02 24.71 10.45
CA THR A 8 -10.47 24.67 9.06
C THR A 8 -9.31 24.87 8.10
N VAL A 9 -8.44 25.85 8.36
CA VAL A 9 -7.22 26.07 7.57
C VAL A 9 -6.31 24.84 7.61
N ALA A 10 -6.11 24.25 8.79
CA ALA A 10 -5.32 23.03 8.94
C ALA A 10 -5.91 21.87 8.12
N LEU A 11 -7.22 21.67 8.17
CA LEU A 11 -7.91 20.65 7.39
C LEU A 11 -7.74 20.88 5.88
N ILE A 12 -7.91 22.11 5.41
CA ILE A 12 -7.70 22.47 3.99
C ILE A 12 -6.28 22.13 3.56
N MET A 13 -5.28 22.48 4.36
CA MET A 13 -3.87 22.19 4.05
C MET A 13 -3.59 20.69 3.98
N VAL A 14 -4.14 19.89 4.91
CA VAL A 14 -4.01 18.43 4.91
C VAL A 14 -4.67 17.82 3.67
N LEU A 15 -5.89 18.26 3.34
CA LEU A 15 -6.61 17.76 2.16
C LEU A 15 -5.89 18.16 0.86
N ALA A 16 -5.42 19.41 0.76
CA ALA A 16 -4.69 19.89 -0.40
C ALA A 16 -3.40 19.06 -0.60
N ALA A 17 -2.59 18.89 0.44
CA ALA A 17 -1.37 18.11 0.38
C ALA A 17 -1.64 16.64 0.02
N GLY A 18 -2.63 16.01 0.65
CA GLY A 18 -3.03 14.63 0.36
C GLY A 18 -3.50 14.45 -1.09
N THR A 19 -4.28 15.40 -1.60
CA THR A 19 -4.76 15.40 -2.98
C THR A 19 -3.60 15.56 -3.97
N THR A 20 -2.67 16.49 -3.71
CA THR A 20 -1.47 16.67 -4.53
C THR A 20 -0.63 15.39 -4.61
N VAL A 21 -0.41 14.70 -3.48
CA VAL A 21 0.30 13.43 -3.46
C VAL A 21 -0.43 12.37 -4.29
N ALA A 22 -1.75 12.25 -4.13
CA ALA A 22 -2.55 11.30 -4.90
C ALA A 22 -2.47 11.57 -6.42
N ILE A 23 -2.47 12.85 -6.83
CA ILE A 23 -2.29 13.24 -8.23
C ILE A 23 -0.91 12.80 -8.75
N TYR A 24 0.16 13.06 -8.01
CA TYR A 24 1.50 12.60 -8.42
C TYR A 24 1.60 11.08 -8.53
N VAL A 25 0.99 10.34 -7.60
CA VAL A 25 0.93 8.87 -7.67
C VAL A 25 0.15 8.40 -8.90
N GLY A 26 -0.98 9.03 -9.22
CA GLY A 26 -1.75 8.75 -10.43
C GLY A 26 -0.96 9.01 -11.71
N MET A 27 -0.25 10.14 -11.78
CA MET A 27 0.64 10.45 -12.91
C MET A 27 1.80 9.46 -13.02
N ALA A 28 2.40 9.05 -11.89
CA ALA A 28 3.45 8.04 -11.87
C ALA A 28 2.93 6.68 -12.36
N ASN A 29 1.67 6.33 -12.09
CA ASN A 29 1.03 5.15 -12.66
C ASN A 29 0.82 5.29 -14.18
N TRP A 30 0.40 6.46 -14.67
CA TRP A 30 0.22 6.71 -16.11
C TRP A 30 1.52 6.65 -16.91
N ILE A 31 2.63 7.17 -16.38
CA ILE A 31 3.95 7.14 -17.04
C ILE A 31 4.65 5.77 -16.83
N GLY A 32 4.05 4.90 -16.02
CA GLY A 32 4.55 3.56 -15.76
C GLY A 32 5.71 3.47 -14.77
N ALA A 33 5.86 4.49 -13.93
CA ALA A 33 6.85 4.53 -12.85
C ALA A 33 6.36 3.84 -11.57
N CYS A 34 5.05 3.86 -11.28
CA CYS A 34 4.46 3.26 -10.08
C CYS A 34 3.09 2.65 -10.37
N TYR A 35 3.02 1.34 -10.48
CA TYR A 35 1.79 0.57 -10.64
C TYR A 35 1.29 0.04 -9.30
N MET A 36 -0.02 0.05 -9.10
CA MET A 36 -0.67 -0.64 -7.99
C MET A 36 -0.96 -2.08 -8.43
N VAL A 37 -0.12 -3.02 -8.00
CA VAL A 37 -0.20 -4.43 -8.39
C VAL A 37 -0.57 -5.29 -7.18
N ARG A 38 -1.20 -6.44 -7.44
CA ARG A 38 -1.35 -7.48 -6.41
C ARG A 38 -0.10 -8.34 -6.34
N CYS A 39 0.27 -8.72 -5.13
CA CYS A 39 1.28 -9.75 -4.93
C CYS A 39 0.68 -11.14 -5.15
N SER A 40 1.42 -12.05 -5.78
CA SER A 40 0.96 -13.42 -6.04
C SER A 40 0.95 -14.32 -4.79
N GLU A 41 1.65 -13.95 -3.72
CA GLU A 41 1.72 -14.73 -2.48
C GLU A 41 0.79 -14.18 -1.38
N CYS A 42 0.77 -12.85 -1.19
CA CYS A 42 -0.03 -12.20 -0.14
C CYS A 42 -1.38 -11.65 -0.64
N HIS A 43 -1.61 -11.56 -1.96
CA HIS A 43 -2.77 -10.91 -2.60
C HIS A 43 -3.06 -9.44 -2.18
N HIS A 44 -2.24 -8.84 -1.31
CA HIS A 44 -2.32 -7.43 -0.97
C HIS A 44 -1.90 -6.54 -2.13
N LEU A 45 -2.54 -5.37 -2.19
CA LEU A 45 -2.17 -4.27 -3.08
C LEU A 45 -0.85 -3.66 -2.61
N THR A 46 0.13 -3.63 -3.50
CA THR A 46 1.44 -3.02 -3.29
C THR A 46 1.79 -2.14 -4.49
N PHE A 47 2.65 -1.15 -4.27
CA PHE A 47 3.23 -0.37 -5.35
C PHE A 47 4.42 -1.11 -5.96
N ALA A 48 4.53 -1.11 -7.28
CA ALA A 48 5.60 -1.73 -8.05
C ALA A 48 6.01 -0.83 -9.21
N SER A 49 7.28 -0.83 -9.59
CA SER A 49 7.75 -0.12 -10.79
C SER A 49 7.43 -0.85 -12.10
N ALA A 50 6.84 -2.05 -12.04
CA ALA A 50 6.46 -2.84 -13.19
C ALA A 50 5.02 -3.31 -13.06
N ASN A 51 4.27 -3.25 -14.17
CA ASN A 51 2.88 -3.73 -14.26
C ASN A 51 2.82 -5.27 -14.40
N ARG A 52 3.41 -5.97 -13.43
CA ARG A 52 3.34 -7.43 -13.32
C ARG A 52 3.10 -7.80 -11.87
N PRO A 53 2.39 -8.92 -11.61
CA PRO A 53 2.22 -9.42 -10.25
C PRO A 53 3.60 -9.62 -9.60
N GLN A 54 3.83 -8.94 -8.47
CA GLN A 54 5.08 -9.10 -7.74
C GLN A 54 5.08 -10.40 -6.95
N ALA A 55 6.18 -11.16 -7.06
CA ALA A 55 6.38 -12.40 -6.32
C ALA A 55 6.50 -12.17 -4.80
N SER A 56 6.95 -10.99 -4.35
CA SER A 56 7.06 -10.67 -2.92
C SER A 56 6.74 -9.20 -2.65
N CYS A 57 5.71 -8.94 -1.84
CA CYS A 57 5.34 -7.61 -1.34
C CYS A 57 6.26 -7.22 -0.15
N ALA A 58 6.36 -5.92 0.19
CA ALA A 58 7.07 -5.49 1.41
C ALA A 58 6.52 -6.17 2.68
N HIS A 59 5.22 -6.49 2.68
CA HIS A 59 4.54 -7.25 3.72
C HIS A 59 5.02 -8.73 3.77
N CYS A 60 5.25 -9.37 2.61
CA CYS A 60 5.87 -10.70 2.53
C CYS A 60 7.35 -10.68 2.97
N ARG A 61 8.08 -9.61 2.63
CA ARG A 61 9.52 -9.50 2.94
C ARG A 61 9.77 -9.15 4.41
N HIS A 62 8.83 -8.48 5.07
CA HIS A 62 8.96 -8.05 6.45
C HIS A 62 7.77 -8.47 7.34
N PRO A 63 7.53 -9.79 7.48
CA PRO A 63 6.42 -10.29 8.31
C PRO A 63 6.60 -9.92 9.79
N MET A 64 7.84 -9.75 10.27
CA MET A 64 8.12 -9.33 11.64
C MET A 64 7.64 -7.92 11.98
N LEU A 65 7.54 -6.99 11.02
CA LEU A 65 7.06 -5.63 11.29
C LEU A 65 5.54 -5.57 11.41
N MET A 66 4.82 -6.45 10.70
CA MET A 66 3.37 -6.43 10.62
C MET A 66 2.70 -7.44 11.55
N HIS A 67 3.33 -8.60 11.77
CA HIS A 67 2.82 -9.66 12.63
C HIS A 67 3.95 -10.39 13.38
N PRO A 68 4.54 -9.77 14.42
CA PRO A 68 5.66 -10.34 15.15
C PRO A 68 5.32 -11.69 15.79
N LEU A 69 4.13 -11.82 16.39
CA LEU A 69 3.67 -13.05 17.05
C LEU A 69 3.47 -14.21 16.08
N TYR A 70 2.96 -13.94 14.87
CA TYR A 70 2.76 -14.97 13.85
C TYR A 70 4.09 -15.41 13.23
N ALA A 71 4.99 -14.46 12.97
CA ALA A 71 6.32 -14.72 12.42
C ALA A 71 7.19 -15.58 13.36
N THR A 72 7.05 -15.40 14.68
CA THR A 72 7.74 -16.26 15.66
C THR A 72 7.19 -17.69 15.72
N GLN A 73 5.90 -17.88 15.43
CA GLN A 73 5.25 -19.20 15.44
C GLN A 73 5.43 -19.95 14.12
N HIS A 74 5.69 -19.23 13.01
CA HIS A 74 5.85 -19.81 11.68
C HIS A 74 7.09 -19.23 10.95
N PRO A 75 8.31 -19.55 11.41
CA PRO A 75 9.56 -18.94 10.96
C PRO A 75 9.96 -19.21 9.49
N GLY A 76 9.16 -19.98 8.73
CA GLY A 76 9.45 -20.33 7.34
C GLY A 76 8.24 -20.31 6.40
N HIS A 77 7.04 -20.00 6.92
CA HIS A 77 5.84 -19.89 6.08
C HIS A 77 5.51 -18.43 5.87
N ALA A 78 5.92 -17.90 4.71
CA ALA A 78 5.20 -16.77 4.13
C ALA A 78 3.72 -17.15 4.16
N VAL A 79 2.89 -16.33 4.80
CA VAL A 79 1.45 -16.55 4.87
C VAL A 79 0.94 -16.55 3.44
N ARG A 80 0.83 -17.76 2.87
CA ARG A 80 0.27 -17.98 1.55
C ARG A 80 -1.22 -17.94 1.75
N VAL A 81 -1.80 -16.76 1.55
CA VAL A 81 -3.25 -16.60 1.60
C VAL A 81 -3.78 -17.27 0.34
N VAL A 82 -4.19 -18.52 0.49
CA VAL A 82 -4.72 -19.37 -0.58
C VAL A 82 -6.10 -18.86 -0.99
N ASP A 83 -6.22 -18.60 -2.30
CA ASP A 83 -7.48 -18.57 -3.06
C ASP A 83 -8.32 -17.28 -2.96
N ASP A 84 -7.80 -16.16 -3.50
CA ASP A 84 -8.66 -15.06 -3.92
C ASP A 84 -9.12 -15.28 -5.37
N ARG A 85 -10.36 -15.76 -5.54
CA ARG A 85 -11.00 -16.11 -6.83
C ARG A 85 -11.32 -14.91 -7.75
N LEU A 86 -10.89 -13.71 -7.42
CA LEU A 86 -11.08 -12.53 -8.27
C LEU A 86 -10.10 -12.58 -9.45
N ARG A 87 -10.49 -13.34 -10.49
CA ARG A 87 -9.88 -13.33 -11.83
C ARG A 87 -10.10 -11.96 -12.47
N TYR A 88 -9.03 -11.19 -12.58
CA TYR A 88 -8.93 -10.07 -13.51
C TYR A 88 -7.51 -9.99 -14.07
#